data_AF-A0A2T6ZJI2-F1
#
_entry.id   AF-A0A2T6ZJI2-F1
#
_cell.length_a   1.000
_cell.length_b   1.000
_cell.length_c   1.000
_cell.angle_alpha   90.00
_cell.angle_beta   90.00
_cell.angle_gamma   90.00
#
_symmetry.space_group_name_H-M   'P 1'
#
loop_
_entity.id
_entity.type
_entity.pdbx_description
1 polymer ?
#
loop_
_entity_poly.entity_id
_entity_poly.type
_entity_poly.pdbx_seq_one_letter_code
_entity_poly.pdbx_strand_id
1 'polypeptide(L)'
;MRRLLKSPTRLIAARTSKARYPAHDQNGRTPATMLAYNSALEALEATWFRRSQEQSFMLLNAFEESKAVWSKRSKEKQAKLLKDFTDQVKNFSKQWATLHKDFDAEQEQFQAKTDQLALQNRDLLKAALEERTVKMKLEGNYNLRGALELIVYLAKLEKKVPPTVGVQEGLDKLAQSNEFTAILHKEVQARKLSVTDVMASISHLYDEVCNRTNGDDDTIDYLIIVRTTKFNDNERAALAIFLKVQDNWQNRLEWMEGEIMEGAT
;
A
#
# COMPACT_ATOMS: atom_id res chain seq x y z
N MET A 1 -11.46 32.46 13.76
CA MET A 1 -12.26 33.52 14.39
C MET A 1 -11.39 34.77 14.62
N ARG A 2 -11.45 35.76 13.72
CA ARG A 2 -10.70 37.01 13.85
C ARG A 2 -11.51 37.98 14.74
N ARG A 3 -11.01 38.28 15.94
CA ARG A 3 -11.60 39.33 16.78
C ARG A 3 -11.18 40.69 16.21
N LEU A 4 -12.16 41.40 15.65
CA LEU A 4 -12.06 42.82 15.28
C LEU A 4 -11.75 43.64 16.53
N LEU A 5 -10.53 44.15 16.63
CA LEU A 5 -10.15 45.16 17.61
C LEU A 5 -10.90 46.45 17.24
N LYS A 6 -11.91 46.81 18.04
CA LYS A 6 -12.58 48.11 17.96
C LYS A 6 -11.54 49.20 18.20
N SER A 7 -11.42 50.13 17.25
CA SER A 7 -10.52 51.28 17.33
C SER A 7 -10.83 52.13 18.57
N PRO A 8 -9.81 52.70 19.25
CA PRO A 8 -10.04 53.58 20.40
C PRO A 8 -10.83 54.82 19.98
N THR A 9 -11.90 55.07 20.72
CA THR A 9 -12.74 56.26 20.68
C THR A 9 -11.89 57.52 20.63
N ARG A 10 -12.09 58.36 19.60
CA ARG A 10 -11.52 59.70 19.50
C ARG A 10 -11.89 60.48 20.77
N LEU A 11 -10.89 60.92 21.53
CA LEU A 11 -11.06 61.93 22.57
C LEU A 11 -11.54 63.22 21.90
N ILE A 12 -12.84 63.48 21.96
CA ILE A 12 -13.42 64.77 21.63
C ILE A 12 -12.99 65.71 22.75
N ALA A 13 -12.03 66.60 22.46
CA ALA A 13 -11.70 67.69 23.36
C ALA A 13 -12.96 68.55 23.56
N ALA A 14 -13.55 68.44 24.75
CA ALA A 14 -14.63 69.32 25.17
C ALA A 14 -14.10 70.76 25.14
N ARG A 15 -14.69 71.57 24.27
CA ARG A 15 -14.40 73.00 24.11
C ARG A 15 -14.88 73.71 25.37
N THR A 16 -14.03 73.80 26.38
CA THR A 16 -14.34 74.50 27.63
C THR A 16 -14.45 75.99 27.36
N SER A 17 -15.68 76.49 27.51
CA SER A 17 -16.06 77.82 27.99
C SER A 17 -15.20 79.02 27.56
N LYS A 18 -15.81 79.89 26.74
CA LYS A 18 -15.48 81.32 26.60
C LYS A 18 -14.98 81.90 27.93
N ALA A 19 -13.68 82.13 28.03
CA ALA A 19 -13.12 83.01 29.06
C ALA A 19 -13.71 84.40 28.82
N ARG A 20 -14.61 84.84 29.71
CA ARG A 20 -14.99 86.24 29.79
C ARG A 20 -13.76 86.97 30.32
N TYR A 21 -13.10 87.75 29.47
CA TYR A 21 -12.11 88.70 29.91
C TYR A 21 -12.80 89.71 30.84
N PRO A 22 -12.37 89.85 32.10
CA PRO A 22 -12.80 90.97 32.92
C PRO A 22 -12.32 92.26 32.25
N ALA A 23 -13.23 93.21 32.05
CA ALA A 23 -12.88 94.55 31.59
C ALA A 23 -11.85 95.14 32.57
N HIS A 24 -10.64 95.34 32.07
CA HIS A 24 -9.53 95.85 32.87
C HIS A 24 -9.71 97.37 32.98
N ASP A 25 -10.18 97.81 34.14
CA ASP A 25 -10.17 99.20 34.59
C ASP A 25 -8.71 99.68 34.61
N GLN A 26 -8.35 100.61 33.74
CA GLN A 26 -7.00 101.17 33.57
C GLN A 26 -6.80 102.44 34.42
N ASN A 27 -7.26 102.42 35.66
CA ASN A 27 -6.97 103.50 36.60
C ASN A 27 -5.79 103.14 37.50
N GLY A 28 -4.63 103.74 37.20
CA GLY A 28 -3.60 104.08 38.19
C GLY A 28 -2.77 102.94 38.77
N ARG A 29 -2.37 101.92 37.99
CA ARG A 29 -1.33 100.99 38.46
C ARG A 29 0.06 101.54 38.16
N THR A 30 0.81 101.79 39.22
CA THR A 30 2.22 102.20 39.18
C THR A 30 3.06 101.09 38.52
N PRO A 31 4.12 101.43 37.74
CA PRO A 31 4.98 100.47 37.03
C PRO A 31 5.49 99.28 37.88
N ALA A 32 5.60 99.46 39.20
CA ALA A 32 5.99 98.42 40.15
C ALA A 32 4.98 97.25 40.26
N THR A 33 3.67 97.49 40.12
CA THR A 33 2.66 96.41 40.26
C THR A 33 2.57 95.51 39.02
N MET A 34 2.84 96.04 37.82
CA MET A 34 2.91 95.24 36.59
C MET A 34 4.14 94.32 36.56
N LEU A 35 5.28 94.79 37.06
CA LEU A 35 6.49 93.98 37.21
C LEU A 35 6.30 92.82 38.21
N ALA A 36 5.61 93.07 39.33
CA ALA A 36 5.29 92.04 40.31
C ALA A 36 4.33 90.97 39.75
N TYR A 37 3.37 91.36 38.92
CA TYR A 37 2.45 90.42 38.25
C TYR A 37 3.18 89.53 37.23
N ASN A 38 4.05 90.12 36.40
CA ASN A 38 4.85 89.35 35.43
C ASN A 38 5.78 88.37 36.13
N SER A 39 6.44 88.79 37.22
CA SER A 39 7.28 87.90 38.04
C SER A 39 6.48 86.74 38.67
N ALA A 40 5.27 86.99 39.15
CA ALA A 40 4.39 85.95 39.68
C ALA A 40 3.91 84.98 38.58
N LEU A 41 3.67 85.47 37.36
CA LEU A 41 3.29 84.64 36.22
C LEU A 41 4.44 83.74 35.77
N GLU A 42 5.66 84.28 35.64
CA GLU A 42 6.86 83.49 35.31
C GLU A 42 7.13 82.41 36.36
N ALA A 43 6.93 82.70 37.65
CA ALA A 43 7.07 81.72 38.72
C ALA A 43 6.00 80.61 38.63
N LEU A 44 4.77 80.96 38.26
CA LEU A 44 3.68 79.99 38.04
C LEU A 44 3.99 79.10 36.82
N GLU A 45 4.42 79.68 35.71
CA GLU A 45 4.81 78.97 34.50
C GLU A 45 5.98 78.02 34.77
N ALA A 46 7.02 78.48 35.46
CA ALA A 46 8.15 77.64 35.86
C ALA A 46 7.72 76.48 36.77
N THR A 47 6.79 76.74 37.71
CA THR A 47 6.24 75.70 38.59
C THR A 47 5.41 74.69 37.81
N TRP A 48 4.57 75.15 36.88
CA TRP A 48 3.75 74.32 36.03
C TRP A 48 4.60 73.46 35.10
N PHE A 49 5.61 74.06 34.46
CA PHE A 49 6.56 73.36 33.60
C PHE A 49 7.34 72.29 34.37
N ARG A 50 7.83 72.61 35.58
CA ARG A 50 8.50 71.64 36.45
C ARG A 50 7.60 70.46 36.80
N ARG A 51 6.36 70.73 37.25
CA ARG A 51 5.37 69.68 37.55
C ARG A 51 5.04 68.84 36.33
N SER A 52 4.93 69.46 35.16
CA SER A 52 4.69 68.76 33.90
C SER A 52 5.86 67.83 33.54
N GLN A 53 7.10 68.26 33.76
CA GLN A 53 8.28 67.42 33.54
C GLN A 53 8.32 66.26 34.54
N GLU A 54 8.07 66.52 35.83
CA GLU A 54 8.02 65.50 36.87
C GLU A 54 6.94 64.45 36.56
N GLN A 55 5.75 64.88 36.16
CA GLN A 55 4.67 63.98 35.76
C GLN A 55 5.04 63.17 34.51
N SER A 56 5.64 63.81 33.49
CA SER A 56 6.10 63.11 32.29
C SER A 56 7.14 62.05 32.62
N PHE A 57 8.08 62.36 33.53
CA PHE A 57 9.10 61.42 33.97
C PHE A 57 8.50 60.25 34.77
N MET A 58 7.58 60.53 35.70
CA MET A 58 6.87 59.49 36.44
C MET A 58 6.08 58.56 35.52
N LEU A 59 5.37 59.12 34.52
CA LEU A 59 4.63 58.33 33.54
C LEU A 59 5.56 57.47 32.67
N LEU A 60 6.70 58.01 32.24
CA LEU A 60 7.67 57.27 31.45
C LEU A 60 8.25 56.09 32.26
N ASN A 61 8.59 56.31 33.53
CA ASN A 61 9.08 55.25 34.42
C ASN A 61 8.01 54.17 34.64
N ALA A 62 6.77 54.56 34.94
CA ALA A 62 5.67 53.61 35.11
C ALA A 62 5.40 52.80 33.83
N PHE A 63 5.58 53.42 32.65
CA PHE A 63 5.47 52.75 31.36
C PHE A 63 6.59 51.73 31.14
N GLU A 64 7.85 52.09 31.39
CA GLU A 64 8.98 51.17 31.24
C GLU A 64 8.92 50.01 32.27
N GLU A 65 8.51 50.28 33.52
CA GLU A 65 8.24 49.23 34.51
C GLU A 65 7.14 48.27 34.05
N SER A 66 6.02 48.82 33.57
CA SER A 66 4.91 48.02 33.05
C SER A 66 5.36 47.16 31.86
N LYS A 67 6.13 47.73 30.94
CA LYS A 67 6.70 47.01 29.79
C LYS A 67 7.64 45.89 30.22
N ALA A 68 8.48 46.11 31.24
CA ALA A 68 9.35 45.08 31.79
C ALA A 68 8.55 43.93 32.42
N VAL A 69 7.53 44.23 33.22
CA VAL A 69 6.64 43.24 33.84
C VAL A 69 5.90 42.43 32.78
N TRP A 70 5.33 43.11 31.77
CA TRP A 70 4.63 42.45 30.67
C TRP A 70 5.57 41.57 29.83
N SER A 71 6.77 42.04 29.52
CA SER A 71 7.80 41.29 28.80
C SER A 71 8.20 40.02 29.57
N LYS A 72 8.47 40.15 30.89
CA LYS A 72 8.78 39.01 31.76
C LYS A 72 7.64 37.98 31.76
N ARG A 73 6.41 38.43 32.02
CA ARG A 73 5.23 37.55 32.03
C ARG A 73 4.98 36.88 30.69
N SER A 74 5.25 37.58 29.58
CA SER A 74 5.13 37.02 28.24
C SER A 74 6.16 35.91 28.01
N LYS A 75 7.43 36.14 28.38
CA LYS A 75 8.50 35.14 28.28
C LYS A 75 8.21 33.90 29.13
N GLU A 76 7.74 34.08 30.36
CA GLU A 76 7.37 32.96 31.26
C GLU A 76 6.23 32.12 30.67
N LYS A 77 5.19 32.77 30.13
CA LYS A 77 4.09 32.08 29.45
C LYS A 77 4.55 31.31 28.21
N GLN A 78 5.42 31.91 27.40
CA GLN A 78 6.00 31.25 26.22
C GLN A 78 6.83 30.03 26.62
N ALA A 79 7.69 30.16 27.63
CA ALA A 79 8.50 29.05 28.14
C ALA A 79 7.63 27.90 28.67
N LYS A 80 6.55 28.21 29.39
CA LYS A 80 5.59 27.21 29.86
C LYS A 80 4.93 26.48 28.69
N LEU A 81 4.40 27.23 27.71
CA LEU A 81 3.74 26.65 26.55
C LEU A 81 4.69 25.76 25.73
N LEU A 82 5.93 26.21 25.54
CA LEU A 82 6.94 25.43 24.82
C LEU A 82 7.28 24.14 25.54
N LYS A 83 7.39 24.19 26.88
CA LYS A 83 7.60 22.99 27.70
C LYS A 83 6.44 22.01 27.56
N ASP A 84 5.21 22.48 27.74
CA ASP A 84 4.00 21.66 27.63
C ASP A 84 3.89 21.00 26.24
N PHE A 85 4.20 21.75 25.17
CA PHE A 85 4.22 21.21 23.81
C PHE A 85 5.32 20.18 23.61
N THR A 86 6.52 20.42 24.13
CA THR A 86 7.64 19.47 24.06
C THR A 86 7.30 18.16 24.78
N ASP A 87 6.67 18.25 25.93
CA ASP A 87 6.24 17.08 26.71
C ASP A 87 5.14 16.30 25.97
N GLN A 88 4.20 16.99 25.31
CA GLN A 88 3.21 16.34 24.43
C GLN A 88 3.84 15.62 23.25
N VAL A 89 4.79 16.26 22.54
CA VAL A 89 5.50 15.62 21.41
C VAL A 89 6.25 14.38 21.87
N LYS A 90 6.91 14.42 23.03
CA LYS A 90 7.58 13.25 23.61
C LYS A 90 6.58 12.15 23.94
N ASN A 91 5.42 12.49 24.49
CA ASN A 91 4.39 11.50 24.79
C ASN A 91 3.84 10.84 23.53
N PHE A 92 3.53 11.63 22.48
CA PHE A 92 3.10 11.09 21.20
C PHE A 92 4.17 10.23 20.55
N SER A 93 5.43 10.65 20.57
CA SER A 93 6.53 9.86 20.03
C SER A 93 6.64 8.49 20.71
N LYS A 94 6.45 8.42 22.04
CA LYS A 94 6.41 7.15 22.77
C LYS A 94 5.22 6.28 22.36
N GLN A 95 4.03 6.86 22.28
CA GLN A 95 2.82 6.14 21.87
C GLN A 95 2.95 5.57 20.45
N TRP A 96 3.48 6.38 19.52
CA TRP A 96 3.76 5.95 18.16
C TRP A 96 4.79 4.82 18.10
N ALA A 97 5.86 4.88 18.89
CA ALA A 97 6.84 3.81 18.96
C ALA A 97 6.24 2.49 19.47
N THR A 98 5.35 2.56 20.48
CA THR A 98 4.61 1.38 20.95
C THR A 98 3.69 0.83 19.87
N LEU A 99 2.87 1.69 19.24
CA LEU A 99 1.95 1.27 18.19
C LEU A 99 2.68 0.64 17.00
N HIS A 100 3.81 1.21 16.58
CA HIS A 100 4.62 0.66 15.49
C HIS A 100 5.14 -0.74 15.83
N LYS A 101 5.64 -0.93 17.07
CA LYS A 101 6.13 -2.23 17.53
C LYS A 101 5.00 -3.27 17.56
N ASP A 102 3.81 -2.89 18.01
CA ASP A 102 2.66 -3.80 18.05
C ASP A 102 2.21 -4.18 16.64
N PHE A 103 2.22 -3.21 15.70
CA PHE A 103 1.91 -3.45 14.30
C PHE A 103 2.93 -4.39 13.62
N ASP A 104 4.22 -4.18 13.86
CA ASP A 104 5.28 -5.06 13.34
C ASP A 104 5.10 -6.50 13.83
N ALA A 105 4.80 -6.67 15.12
CA ALA A 105 4.56 -7.99 15.71
C ALA A 105 3.31 -8.68 15.13
N GLU A 106 2.24 -7.92 14.90
CA GLU A 106 1.03 -8.43 14.25
C GLU A 106 1.30 -8.83 12.79
N GLN A 107 2.08 -8.03 12.06
CA GLN A 107 2.48 -8.34 10.69
C GLN A 107 3.32 -9.63 10.62
N GLU A 108 4.29 -9.81 11.54
CA GLU A 108 5.08 -11.03 11.64
C GLU A 108 4.20 -12.27 11.91
N GLN A 109 3.20 -12.15 12.79
CA GLN A 109 2.26 -13.24 13.07
C GLN A 109 1.41 -13.60 11.84
N PHE A 110 0.91 -12.61 11.11
CA PHE A 110 0.15 -12.85 9.89
C PHE A 110 1.00 -13.49 8.80
N GLN A 111 2.25 -13.06 8.66
CA GLN A 111 3.19 -13.66 7.71
C GLN A 111 3.46 -15.12 8.07
N ALA A 112 3.80 -15.40 9.33
CA ALA A 112 4.04 -16.76 9.81
C ALA A 112 2.83 -17.69 9.59
N LYS A 113 1.60 -17.19 9.84
CA LYS A 113 0.37 -17.96 9.60
C LYS A 113 0.13 -18.21 8.11
N THR A 114 0.42 -17.22 7.27
CA THR A 114 0.30 -17.34 5.81
C THR A 114 1.27 -18.40 5.28
N ASP A 115 2.52 -18.38 5.74
CA ASP A 115 3.54 -19.35 5.35
C ASP A 115 3.18 -20.76 5.83
N GLN A 116 2.66 -20.89 7.05
CA GLN A 116 2.16 -22.16 7.59
C GLN A 116 1.00 -22.72 6.75
N LEU A 117 0.00 -21.90 6.42
CA LEU A 117 -1.12 -22.33 5.58
C LEU A 117 -0.70 -22.67 4.16
N ALA A 118 0.28 -21.95 3.60
CA ALA A 118 0.85 -22.25 2.31
C ALA A 118 1.55 -23.63 2.31
N LEU A 119 2.30 -23.95 3.36
CA LEU A 119 2.91 -25.27 3.55
C LEU A 119 1.84 -26.37 3.65
N GLN A 120 0.82 -26.17 4.50
CA GLN A 120 -0.27 -27.13 4.66
C GLN A 120 -1.04 -27.37 3.37
N ASN A 121 -1.33 -26.32 2.60
CA ASN A 121 -1.98 -26.44 1.31
C ASN A 121 -1.12 -27.23 0.30
N ARG A 122 0.21 -27.04 0.34
CA ARG A 122 1.15 -27.81 -0.49
C ARG A 122 1.14 -29.29 -0.11
N ASP A 123 1.14 -29.60 1.19
CA ASP A 123 1.11 -30.99 1.68
C ASP A 123 -0.22 -31.67 1.34
N LEU A 124 -1.34 -30.98 1.54
CA LEU A 124 -2.68 -31.48 1.17
C LEU A 124 -2.80 -31.69 -0.34
N LEU A 125 -2.29 -30.77 -1.14
CA LEU A 125 -2.25 -30.90 -2.60
C LEU A 125 -1.44 -32.14 -3.01
N LYS A 126 -0.26 -32.34 -2.41
CA LYS A 126 0.57 -33.51 -2.66
C LYS A 126 -0.16 -34.81 -2.30
N ALA A 127 -0.76 -34.88 -1.12
CA ALA A 127 -1.52 -36.05 -0.67
C ALA A 127 -2.72 -36.36 -1.58
N ALA A 128 -3.48 -35.33 -1.99
CA ALA A 128 -4.61 -35.50 -2.91
C ALA A 128 -4.17 -36.01 -4.30
N LEU A 129 -2.99 -35.60 -4.77
CA LEU A 129 -2.42 -36.09 -6.02
C LEU A 129 -1.93 -37.54 -5.92
N GLU A 130 -1.28 -37.89 -4.82
CA GLU A 130 -0.87 -39.27 -4.53
C GLU A 130 -2.10 -40.20 -4.45
N GLU A 131 -3.14 -39.80 -3.70
CA GLU A 131 -4.39 -40.56 -3.59
C GLU A 131 -5.06 -40.75 -4.95
N ARG A 132 -5.17 -39.68 -5.75
CA ARG A 132 -5.75 -39.75 -7.09
C ARG A 132 -4.95 -40.69 -8.00
N THR A 133 -3.62 -40.64 -7.93
CA THR A 133 -2.73 -41.52 -8.70
C THR A 133 -2.93 -42.99 -8.30
N VAL A 134 -2.98 -43.29 -7.00
CA VAL A 134 -3.25 -44.64 -6.48
C VAL A 134 -4.64 -45.12 -6.94
N LYS A 135 -5.66 -44.26 -6.85
CA LYS A 135 -7.00 -44.60 -7.30
C LYS A 135 -7.06 -44.89 -8.81
N MET A 136 -6.40 -44.08 -9.63
CA MET A 136 -6.29 -44.33 -11.07
C MET A 136 -5.63 -45.69 -11.36
N LYS A 137 -4.59 -46.06 -10.61
CA LYS A 137 -3.95 -47.39 -10.72
C LYS A 137 -4.90 -48.52 -10.34
N LEU A 138 -5.62 -48.38 -9.23
CA LEU A 138 -6.56 -49.41 -8.75
C LEU A 138 -7.74 -49.61 -9.70
N GLU A 139 -8.17 -48.57 -10.41
CA GLU A 139 -9.30 -48.61 -11.34
C GLU A 139 -8.90 -49.07 -12.76
N GLY A 140 -7.62 -49.38 -13.03
CA GLY A 140 -7.15 -49.68 -14.39
C GLY A 140 -7.22 -48.47 -15.34
N ASN A 141 -7.29 -47.26 -14.76
CA ASN A 141 -7.36 -46.00 -15.50
C ASN A 141 -5.98 -45.35 -15.66
N TYR A 142 -4.89 -46.05 -15.30
CA TYR A 142 -3.53 -45.51 -15.36
C TYR A 142 -2.93 -45.57 -16.79
N ASN A 143 -3.73 -45.37 -17.83
CA ASN A 143 -3.32 -45.39 -19.23
C ASN A 143 -3.23 -43.97 -19.83
N LEU A 144 -3.03 -43.85 -21.15
CA LEU A 144 -2.95 -42.55 -21.83
C LEU A 144 -4.20 -41.67 -21.61
N ARG A 145 -5.39 -42.27 -21.55
CA ARG A 145 -6.62 -41.53 -21.25
C ARG A 145 -6.53 -40.92 -19.86
N GLY A 146 -6.21 -41.72 -18.85
CA GLY A 146 -6.02 -41.24 -17.49
C GLY A 146 -4.91 -40.20 -17.37
N ALA A 147 -3.82 -40.35 -18.13
CA ALA A 147 -2.73 -39.38 -18.18
C ALA A 147 -3.23 -37.99 -18.63
N LEU A 148 -4.00 -37.92 -19.71
CA LEU A 148 -4.58 -36.66 -20.19
C LEU A 148 -5.59 -36.06 -19.17
N GLU A 149 -6.42 -36.90 -18.54
CA GLU A 149 -7.33 -36.47 -17.48
C GLU A 149 -6.58 -35.88 -16.28
N LEU A 150 -5.46 -36.52 -15.88
CA LEU A 150 -4.63 -36.05 -14.78
C LEU A 150 -3.92 -34.74 -15.13
N ILE A 151 -3.41 -34.60 -16.36
CA ILE A 151 -2.80 -33.35 -16.84
C ILE A 151 -3.81 -32.20 -16.77
N VAL A 152 -5.03 -32.38 -17.26
CA VAL A 152 -6.06 -31.33 -17.17
C VAL A 152 -6.44 -31.05 -15.73
N TYR A 153 -6.54 -32.08 -14.88
CA TYR A 153 -6.81 -31.91 -13.45
C TYR A 153 -5.72 -31.09 -12.75
N LEU A 154 -4.45 -31.39 -13.00
CA LEU A 154 -3.31 -30.63 -12.48
C LEU A 154 -3.33 -29.19 -12.97
N ALA A 155 -3.60 -28.98 -14.27
CA ALA A 155 -3.74 -27.64 -14.83
C ALA A 155 -4.86 -26.82 -14.18
N LYS A 156 -5.97 -27.45 -13.78
CA LYS A 156 -7.05 -26.78 -13.02
C LYS A 156 -6.58 -26.36 -11.64
N LEU A 157 -5.85 -27.23 -10.94
CA LEU A 157 -5.32 -26.94 -9.60
C LEU A 157 -4.30 -25.81 -9.61
N GLU A 158 -3.43 -25.78 -10.63
CA GLU A 158 -2.46 -24.70 -10.85
C GLU A 158 -3.08 -23.44 -11.49
N LYS A 159 -4.40 -23.42 -11.74
CA LYS A 159 -5.13 -22.33 -12.39
C LYS A 159 -4.60 -21.98 -13.79
N LYS A 160 -3.95 -22.93 -14.47
CA LYS A 160 -3.56 -22.83 -15.90
C LYS A 160 -4.76 -22.92 -16.82
N VAL A 161 -5.82 -23.61 -16.39
CA VAL A 161 -7.12 -23.66 -17.07
C VAL A 161 -8.26 -23.43 -16.07
N PRO A 162 -9.44 -22.96 -16.51
CA PRO A 162 -10.58 -22.76 -15.61
C PRO A 162 -11.08 -24.09 -15.01
N PRO A 163 -11.55 -24.11 -13.75
CA PRO A 163 -11.93 -25.37 -13.08
C PRO A 163 -13.15 -26.07 -13.71
N THR A 164 -14.00 -25.32 -14.42
CA THR A 164 -15.27 -25.78 -14.98
C THR A 164 -15.16 -26.48 -16.34
N VAL A 165 -13.99 -26.43 -16.99
CA VAL A 165 -13.83 -26.95 -18.37
C VAL A 165 -13.82 -28.48 -18.41
N GLY A 166 -14.22 -29.05 -19.54
CA GLY A 166 -14.04 -30.49 -19.81
C GLY A 166 -12.57 -30.87 -20.03
N VAL A 167 -12.29 -32.15 -20.29
CA VAL A 167 -10.92 -32.62 -20.55
C VAL A 167 -10.40 -32.05 -21.87
N GLN A 168 -11.11 -32.28 -22.98
CA GLN A 168 -10.71 -31.75 -24.30
C GLN A 168 -10.58 -30.22 -24.30
N GLU A 169 -11.58 -29.49 -23.76
CA GLU A 169 -11.51 -28.03 -23.65
C GLU A 169 -10.31 -27.58 -22.78
N GLY A 170 -9.96 -28.35 -21.75
CA GLY A 170 -8.77 -28.14 -20.94
C GLY A 170 -7.47 -28.31 -21.74
N LEU A 171 -7.39 -29.37 -22.56
CA LEU A 171 -6.26 -29.60 -23.46
C LEU A 171 -6.13 -28.48 -24.49
N ASP A 172 -7.25 -28.03 -25.09
CA ASP A 172 -7.27 -26.93 -26.06
C ASP A 172 -6.79 -25.61 -25.43
N LYS A 173 -7.13 -25.35 -24.16
CA LYS A 173 -6.64 -24.17 -23.42
C LYS A 173 -5.17 -24.31 -23.05
N LEU A 174 -4.71 -25.50 -22.66
CA LEU A 174 -3.29 -25.76 -22.43
C LEU A 174 -2.47 -25.58 -23.71
N ALA A 175 -3.01 -25.96 -24.87
CA ALA A 175 -2.36 -25.81 -26.16
C ALA A 175 -2.11 -24.34 -26.54
N GLN A 176 -2.87 -23.40 -25.97
CA GLN A 176 -2.70 -21.96 -26.15
C GLN A 176 -1.61 -21.36 -25.24
N SER A 177 -1.04 -22.14 -24.32
CA SER A 177 -0.01 -21.65 -23.41
C SER A 177 1.35 -21.48 -24.09
N ASN A 178 2.15 -20.53 -23.60
CA ASN A 178 3.51 -20.30 -24.09
C ASN A 178 4.43 -21.52 -23.87
N GLU A 179 4.27 -22.21 -22.73
CA GLU A 179 5.00 -23.44 -22.40
C GLU A 179 4.73 -24.52 -23.45
N PHE A 180 3.45 -24.74 -23.77
CA PHE A 180 3.04 -25.69 -24.79
C PHE A 180 3.61 -25.32 -26.16
N THR A 181 3.48 -24.06 -26.58
CA THR A 181 3.94 -23.59 -27.90
C THR A 181 5.46 -23.76 -28.06
N ALA A 182 6.24 -23.51 -27.00
CA ALA A 182 7.69 -23.73 -27.02
C ALA A 182 8.07 -25.20 -27.20
N ILE A 183 7.33 -26.13 -26.57
CA ILE A 183 7.56 -27.57 -26.72
C ILE A 183 7.08 -28.05 -28.09
N LEU A 184 5.92 -27.59 -28.55
CA LEU A 184 5.37 -27.88 -29.88
C LEU A 184 6.37 -27.58 -30.99
N HIS A 185 6.98 -26.39 -31.00
CA HIS A 185 7.95 -26.04 -32.04
C HIS A 185 9.18 -26.95 -32.03
N LYS A 186 9.71 -27.29 -30.84
CA LYS A 186 10.85 -28.22 -30.72
C LYS A 186 10.47 -29.61 -31.22
N GLU A 187 9.30 -30.09 -30.85
CA GLU A 187 8.82 -31.42 -31.21
C GLU A 187 8.58 -31.57 -32.71
N VAL A 188 7.89 -30.59 -33.29
CA VAL A 188 7.58 -30.53 -34.72
C VAL A 188 8.88 -30.44 -35.54
N GLN A 189 9.84 -29.62 -35.10
CA GLN A 189 11.14 -29.51 -35.77
C GLN A 189 11.92 -30.83 -35.70
N ALA A 190 11.98 -31.47 -34.52
CA ALA A 190 12.71 -32.72 -34.32
C ALA A 190 12.15 -33.86 -35.19
N ARG A 191 10.83 -33.92 -35.35
CA ARG A 191 10.13 -34.96 -36.12
C ARG A 191 9.90 -34.61 -37.59
N LYS A 192 10.23 -33.38 -38.01
CA LYS A 192 9.95 -32.84 -39.36
C LYS A 192 8.46 -32.89 -39.72
N LEU A 193 7.60 -32.57 -38.75
CA LEU A 193 6.14 -32.52 -38.92
C LEU A 193 5.64 -31.12 -39.29
N SER A 194 4.33 -31.00 -39.50
CA SER A 194 3.64 -29.72 -39.69
C SER A 194 3.00 -29.28 -38.37
N VAL A 195 3.24 -28.02 -37.96
CA VAL A 195 2.58 -27.45 -36.77
C VAL A 195 1.06 -27.51 -36.92
N THR A 196 0.54 -27.20 -38.10
CA THR A 196 -0.89 -27.19 -38.40
C THR A 196 -1.51 -28.57 -38.21
N ASP A 197 -0.83 -29.63 -38.66
CA ASP A 197 -1.37 -30.98 -38.59
C ASP A 197 -1.35 -31.52 -37.16
N VAL A 198 -0.29 -31.23 -36.40
CA VAL A 198 -0.22 -31.57 -34.97
C VAL A 198 -1.30 -30.81 -34.18
N MET A 199 -1.50 -29.52 -34.46
CA MET A 199 -2.57 -28.74 -33.82
C MET A 199 -3.96 -29.25 -34.19
N ALA A 200 -4.16 -29.70 -35.43
CA ALA A 200 -5.40 -30.34 -35.83
C ALA A 200 -5.64 -31.62 -35.01
N SER A 201 -4.62 -32.48 -34.83
CA SER A 201 -4.70 -33.67 -33.98
C SER A 201 -5.06 -33.37 -32.52
N ILE A 202 -4.59 -32.23 -31.96
CA ILE A 202 -4.91 -31.86 -30.57
C ILE A 202 -6.41 -31.67 -30.35
N SER A 203 -7.12 -31.08 -31.32
CA SER A 203 -8.54 -30.70 -31.18
C SER A 203 -9.51 -31.87 -30.91
N HIS A 204 -9.10 -33.10 -31.21
CA HIS A 204 -9.88 -34.33 -31.01
C HIS A 204 -9.06 -35.40 -30.27
N LEU A 205 -7.93 -35.02 -29.67
CA LEU A 205 -6.96 -35.95 -29.09
C LEU A 205 -7.56 -36.82 -27.98
N TYR A 206 -8.35 -36.22 -27.10
CA TYR A 206 -8.94 -36.96 -25.98
C TYR A 206 -9.91 -38.03 -26.47
N ASP A 207 -10.74 -37.70 -27.46
CA ASP A 207 -11.71 -38.63 -28.05
C ASP A 207 -10.99 -39.78 -28.77
N GLU A 208 -9.93 -39.48 -29.53
CA GLU A 208 -9.11 -40.50 -30.20
C GLU A 208 -8.43 -41.45 -29.20
N VAL A 209 -7.87 -40.91 -28.11
CA VAL A 209 -7.29 -41.74 -27.06
C VAL A 209 -8.35 -42.61 -26.41
N CYS A 210 -9.52 -42.05 -26.05
CA CYS A 210 -10.62 -42.81 -25.46
C CYS A 210 -11.10 -43.97 -26.35
N ASN A 211 -11.13 -43.77 -27.67
CA ASN A 211 -11.57 -44.80 -28.63
C ASN A 211 -10.55 -45.93 -28.83
N ARG A 212 -9.26 -45.68 -28.52
CA ARG A 212 -8.16 -46.62 -28.78
C ARG A 212 -7.61 -47.29 -27.51
N THR A 213 -7.86 -46.72 -26.33
CA THR A 213 -7.48 -47.31 -25.05
C THR A 213 -8.57 -48.28 -24.58
N ASN A 214 -8.42 -49.57 -24.89
CA ASN A 214 -9.22 -50.64 -24.31
C ASN A 214 -8.38 -51.37 -23.25
N GLY A 215 -8.57 -51.06 -21.96
CA GLY A 215 -7.88 -51.73 -20.85
C GLY A 215 -6.48 -51.19 -20.51
N ASP A 216 -5.67 -52.06 -19.88
CA ASP A 216 -4.35 -51.74 -19.31
C ASP A 216 -3.17 -51.88 -20.30
N ASP A 217 -3.46 -52.15 -21.58
CA ASP A 217 -2.46 -52.45 -22.61
C ASP A 217 -1.43 -51.32 -22.81
N ASP A 218 -1.72 -50.09 -22.43
CA ASP A 218 -0.82 -48.95 -22.66
C ASP A 218 0.11 -48.64 -21.45
N THR A 219 0.35 -49.64 -20.60
CA THR A 219 1.23 -49.52 -19.43
C THR A 219 2.15 -50.71 -19.20
N ILE A 220 3.37 -50.45 -18.71
CA ILE A 220 4.27 -51.45 -18.10
C ILE A 220 4.72 -50.88 -16.77
N ASP A 221 4.48 -51.58 -15.66
CA ASP A 221 4.96 -51.17 -14.32
C ASP A 221 4.71 -49.69 -13.97
N TYR A 222 3.53 -49.16 -14.33
CA TYR A 222 3.16 -47.74 -14.13
C TYR A 222 3.93 -46.72 -14.98
N LEU A 223 4.53 -47.15 -16.08
CA LEU A 223 5.04 -46.30 -17.15
C LEU A 223 3.98 -46.15 -18.23
N ILE A 224 3.62 -44.91 -18.58
CA ILE A 224 2.67 -44.66 -19.68
C ILE A 224 3.39 -44.80 -21.01
N ILE A 225 2.83 -45.60 -21.93
CA ILE A 225 3.46 -45.87 -23.22
C ILE A 225 2.65 -45.27 -24.35
N VAL A 226 3.26 -44.35 -25.09
CA VAL A 226 2.72 -43.85 -26.37
C VAL A 226 3.13 -44.83 -27.47
N ARG A 227 2.26 -45.81 -27.76
CA ARG A 227 2.51 -46.87 -28.73
C ARG A 227 2.56 -46.34 -30.17
N THR A 228 3.62 -46.67 -30.90
CA THR A 228 3.78 -46.30 -32.33
C THR A 228 2.74 -46.94 -33.25
N THR A 229 2.23 -48.11 -32.89
CA THR A 229 1.27 -48.88 -33.67
C THR A 229 -0.17 -48.39 -33.53
N LYS A 230 -0.49 -47.65 -32.45
CA LYS A 230 -1.84 -47.15 -32.16
C LYS A 230 -2.08 -45.72 -32.62
N PHE A 231 -1.02 -44.93 -32.79
CA PHE A 231 -1.13 -43.50 -33.05
C PHE A 231 -0.22 -43.08 -34.21
N ASN A 232 -0.73 -42.23 -35.10
CA ASN A 232 0.06 -41.67 -36.19
C ASN A 232 1.08 -40.63 -35.66
N ASP A 233 2.01 -40.20 -36.51
CA ASP A 233 3.11 -39.32 -36.10
C ASP A 233 2.64 -37.98 -35.49
N ASN A 234 1.54 -37.41 -35.99
CA ASN A 234 0.99 -36.14 -35.49
C ASN A 234 0.31 -36.32 -34.13
N GLU A 235 -0.46 -37.39 -33.95
CA GLU A 235 -1.09 -37.75 -32.67
C GLU A 235 -0.03 -38.06 -31.61
N ARG A 236 1.02 -38.82 -31.97
CA ARG A 236 2.15 -39.11 -31.07
C ARG A 236 2.87 -37.86 -30.65
N ALA A 237 3.13 -36.94 -31.60
CA ALA A 237 3.71 -35.64 -31.27
C ALA A 237 2.80 -34.86 -30.31
N ALA A 238 1.48 -34.82 -30.55
CA ALA A 238 0.53 -34.16 -29.66
C ALA A 238 0.55 -34.73 -28.23
N LEU A 239 0.52 -36.06 -28.09
CA LEU A 239 0.64 -36.74 -26.80
C LEU A 239 1.97 -36.42 -26.10
N ALA A 240 3.08 -36.53 -26.82
CA ALA A 240 4.41 -36.24 -26.29
C ALA A 240 4.53 -34.79 -25.82
N ILE A 241 3.91 -33.82 -26.50
CA ILE A 241 3.93 -32.42 -26.07
C ILE A 241 3.20 -32.25 -24.74
N PHE A 242 2.00 -32.80 -24.57
CA PHE A 242 1.30 -32.73 -23.28
C PHE A 242 2.06 -33.43 -22.15
N LEU A 243 2.66 -34.59 -22.45
CA LEU A 243 3.48 -35.33 -21.49
C LEU A 243 4.80 -34.62 -21.14
N LYS A 244 5.35 -33.81 -22.05
CA LYS A 244 6.51 -32.92 -21.78
C LYS A 244 6.13 -31.64 -21.04
N VAL A 245 4.93 -31.10 -21.29
CA VAL A 245 4.43 -29.90 -20.57
C VAL A 245 4.37 -30.16 -19.07
N GLN A 246 3.98 -31.38 -18.67
CA GLN A 246 3.91 -31.76 -17.26
C GLN A 246 5.26 -32.14 -16.62
N ASP A 247 6.36 -32.19 -17.38
CA ASP A 247 7.71 -32.47 -16.81
C ASP A 247 8.15 -31.41 -15.78
N ASN A 248 7.62 -30.19 -15.89
CA ASN A 248 7.89 -29.09 -14.97
C ASN A 248 6.93 -29.04 -13.78
N TRP A 249 5.95 -29.94 -13.71
CA TRP A 249 4.88 -29.90 -12.70
C TRP A 249 5.22 -30.79 -11.51
N GLN A 250 4.53 -30.59 -10.38
CA GLN A 250 4.64 -31.50 -9.25
C GLN A 250 3.95 -32.83 -9.60
N ASN A 251 4.62 -33.95 -9.29
CA ASN A 251 4.15 -35.31 -9.58
C ASN A 251 4.04 -35.62 -11.07
N ARG A 252 5.16 -35.46 -11.79
CA ARG A 252 5.19 -35.81 -13.21
C ARG A 252 4.91 -37.29 -13.43
N LEU A 253 4.14 -37.59 -14.46
CA LEU A 253 3.93 -38.92 -14.97
C LEU A 253 5.19 -39.41 -15.68
N GLU A 254 5.62 -40.62 -15.34
CA GLU A 254 6.66 -41.31 -16.11
C GLU A 254 6.03 -41.85 -17.40
N TRP A 255 6.68 -41.57 -18.53
CA TRP A 255 6.19 -41.99 -19.83
C TRP A 255 7.33 -42.26 -20.81
N MET A 256 7.05 -43.03 -21.85
CA MET A 256 7.95 -43.21 -22.98
C MET A 256 7.17 -43.42 -24.28
N GLU A 257 7.85 -43.24 -25.40
CA GLU A 257 7.40 -43.71 -26.71
C GLU A 257 8.08 -45.04 -27.04
N GLY A 258 7.32 -46.00 -27.55
CA GLY A 258 7.90 -47.28 -27.95
C GLY A 258 6.88 -48.31 -28.40
N GLU A 259 7.41 -49.43 -28.90
CA GLU A 259 6.64 -50.66 -29.12
C GLU A 259 6.82 -51.56 -27.91
N ILE A 260 5.72 -52.07 -27.37
CA ILE A 260 5.79 -53.21 -26.45
C ILE A 260 6.02 -54.41 -27.35
N MET A 261 7.25 -54.94 -27.38
CA MET A 261 7.49 -56.23 -28.01
C MET A 261 6.76 -57.29 -27.18
N GLU A 262 5.54 -57.62 -27.58
CA GLU A 262 4.78 -58.74 -27.04
C GLU A 262 5.54 -60.04 -27.38
N GLY A 263 6.41 -60.47 -26.47
CA GLY A 263 7.00 -61.81 -26.47
C GLY A 263 8.09 -62.06 -27.51
N ALA A 264 9.35 -61.78 -27.14
CA ALA A 264 10.39 -62.79 -27.35
C ALA A 264 10.28 -63.80 -26.20
N THR A 265 9.26 -64.66 -26.26
CA THR A 265 9.14 -65.87 -25.43
C THR A 265 9.74 -67.06 -26.17
#